data_AF-A0A662VME7-F1
#
_entry.id   AF-A0A662VME7-F1
#
_cell.length_a   1.000
_cell.length_b   1.000
_cell.length_c   1.000
_cell.angle_alpha   90.00
_cell.angle_beta   90.00
_cell.angle_gamma   90.00
#
_symmetry.space_group_name_H-M   'P 1'
#
loop_
_entity.id
_entity.type
_entity.pdbx_description
1 polymer ?
#
loop_
_entity_poly.entity_id
_entity_poly.type
_entity_poly.pdbx_seq_one_letter_code
_entity_poly.pdbx_strand_id
1 'polypeptide(L)'
;MFGLLDFNCSVTSENGYSPIYILDINFENCVTGHTVAAVKINGEYFILDQHLPVMDLPTYYKNWAYYEHPSKNISTAKVYEVKIEDENVSVRVVGTLNSSDFKIGDYDFSKRDLLKIQSDLFEAFEENYPNLRRDSTIMDMENREYLPAGYASGVTWRTKFPYYADYYNPVFHSQFVEHMFDQIISDTSVSDDLIKSNRFWVKVETEENDLVVILNLATRY
;
A
#
# COMPACT_ATOMS: atom_id res chain seq x y z
N MET A 1 0.04 0.94 23.45
CA MET A 1 0.56 0.00 22.44
C MET A 1 -0.42 -1.17 22.33
N PHE A 2 -1.65 -0.91 21.86
CA PHE A 2 -2.71 -1.92 21.70
C PHE A 2 -3.54 -1.71 20.43
N GLY A 3 -3.61 -0.48 19.88
CA GLY A 3 -4.44 -0.20 18.70
C GLY A 3 -3.94 -0.70 17.33
N LEU A 4 -2.75 -1.30 17.21
CA LEU A 4 -2.19 -1.75 15.91
C LEU A 4 -2.52 -3.22 15.59
N LEU A 5 -2.68 -4.07 16.61
CA LEU A 5 -3.22 -5.43 16.45
C LEU A 5 -4.71 -5.37 16.11
N ASP A 6 -5.42 -4.34 16.57
CA ASP A 6 -6.85 -4.15 16.31
C ASP A 6 -7.16 -3.88 14.84
N PHE A 7 -6.25 -3.25 14.07
CA PHE A 7 -6.44 -3.03 12.63
C PHE A 7 -6.27 -4.32 11.82
N ASN A 8 -5.26 -5.14 12.15
CA ASN A 8 -5.10 -6.47 11.52
C ASN A 8 -6.24 -7.43 11.92
N CYS A 9 -6.80 -7.25 13.12
CA CYS A 9 -7.98 -7.97 13.57
C CYS A 9 -9.26 -7.44 12.90
N SER A 10 -9.41 -6.13 12.64
CA SER A 10 -10.57 -5.58 11.93
C SER A 10 -10.58 -5.99 10.45
N VAL A 11 -9.43 -5.96 9.76
CA VAL A 11 -9.33 -6.46 8.36
C VAL A 11 -9.69 -7.94 8.25
N THR A 12 -9.42 -8.75 9.27
CA THR A 12 -9.73 -10.19 9.25
C THR A 12 -11.14 -10.51 9.77
N SER A 13 -11.64 -9.79 10.78
CA SER A 13 -12.97 -10.00 11.38
C SER A 13 -14.11 -9.29 10.63
N GLU A 14 -13.91 -8.06 10.14
CA GLU A 14 -14.93 -7.32 9.39
C GLU A 14 -15.08 -7.82 7.94
N ASN A 15 -14.01 -8.37 7.34
CA ASN A 15 -14.07 -8.98 6.01
C ASN A 15 -14.32 -10.50 6.02
N GLY A 16 -14.46 -11.12 7.21
CA GLY A 16 -14.84 -12.53 7.35
C GLY A 16 -13.77 -13.54 6.91
N TYR A 17 -12.49 -13.16 6.91
CA TYR A 17 -11.40 -14.07 6.53
C TYR A 17 -11.06 -15.03 7.68
N SER A 18 -11.73 -16.17 7.68
CA SER A 18 -11.38 -17.36 8.45
C SER A 18 -11.21 -18.54 7.48
N PRO A 19 -10.10 -19.31 7.54
CA PRO A 19 -9.05 -19.26 8.56
C PRO A 19 -8.06 -18.10 8.39
N ILE A 20 -7.42 -17.72 9.50
CA ILE A 20 -6.23 -16.87 9.54
C ILE A 20 -5.00 -17.79 9.63
N TYR A 21 -3.88 -17.37 9.06
CA TYR A 21 -2.62 -18.09 9.14
C TYR A 21 -1.60 -17.31 9.97
N ILE A 22 -0.81 -18.01 10.77
CA ILE A 22 0.34 -17.45 11.48
C ILE A 22 1.60 -18.08 10.91
N LEU A 23 2.56 -17.26 10.52
CA LEU A 23 3.85 -17.70 10.02
C LEU A 23 4.91 -17.41 11.07
N ASP A 24 5.54 -18.47 11.59
CA ASP A 24 6.70 -18.41 12.47
C ASP A 24 7.96 -18.54 11.63
N ILE A 25 8.59 -17.40 11.36
CA ILE A 25 9.65 -17.20 10.37
C ILE A 25 11.01 -17.28 11.04
N ASN A 26 11.90 -18.08 10.45
CA ASN A 26 13.30 -18.14 10.81
C ASN A 26 14.16 -17.51 9.71
N PHE A 27 15.15 -16.72 10.10
CA PHE A 27 16.11 -16.12 9.17
C PHE A 27 17.42 -16.94 9.13
N GLU A 28 18.09 -16.94 7.98
CA GLU A 28 19.38 -17.62 7.80
C GLU A 28 20.50 -16.95 8.61
N ASN A 29 20.44 -15.62 8.72
CA ASN A 29 21.50 -14.77 9.23
C ASN A 29 21.12 -14.03 10.52
N CYS A 30 20.03 -14.43 11.18
CA CYS A 30 19.60 -13.83 12.44
C CYS A 30 19.05 -14.90 13.39
N VAL A 31 19.43 -14.83 14.68
CA VAL A 31 18.97 -15.77 15.71
C VAL A 31 17.52 -15.48 16.13
N THR A 32 17.08 -14.22 16.01
CA THR A 32 15.71 -13.84 16.36
C THR A 32 14.82 -14.02 15.13
N GLY A 33 13.85 -14.92 15.23
CA GLY A 33 12.81 -15.10 14.22
C GLY A 33 11.80 -13.95 14.20
N HIS A 34 10.74 -14.10 13.42
CA HIS A 34 9.65 -13.14 13.35
C HIS A 34 8.31 -13.87 13.20
N THR A 35 7.24 -13.33 13.76
CA THR A 35 5.92 -13.94 13.69
C THR A 35 4.95 -12.95 13.07
N VAL A 36 4.28 -13.38 11.99
CA VAL A 36 3.32 -12.54 11.26
C VAL A 36 2.02 -13.26 11.03
N ALA A 37 0.95 -12.48 10.92
CA ALA A 37 -0.33 -12.96 10.42
C ALA A 37 -0.33 -12.98 8.89
N ALA A 38 -1.14 -13.86 8.33
CA ALA A 38 -1.38 -13.94 6.91
C ALA A 38 -2.81 -14.41 6.63
N VAL A 39 -3.32 -14.06 5.46
CA VAL A 39 -4.55 -14.64 4.89
C VAL A 39 -4.19 -15.44 3.66
N LYS A 40 -5.03 -16.43 3.32
CA LYS A 40 -4.86 -17.21 2.10
C LYS A 40 -5.98 -16.93 1.12
N ILE A 41 -5.66 -16.30 0.01
CA ILE A 41 -6.62 -15.90 -1.03
C ILE A 41 -6.22 -16.63 -2.31
N ASN A 42 -7.15 -17.37 -2.90
CA ASN A 42 -6.92 -18.14 -4.14
C ASN A 42 -5.70 -19.08 -4.12
N GLY A 43 -5.31 -19.56 -2.92
CA GLY A 43 -4.17 -20.47 -2.76
C GLY A 43 -2.85 -19.79 -2.39
N GLU A 44 -2.78 -18.46 -2.45
CA GLU A 44 -1.60 -17.65 -2.17
C GLU A 44 -1.67 -17.03 -0.77
N TYR A 45 -0.52 -16.92 -0.10
CA TYR A 45 -0.43 -16.27 1.21
C TYR A 45 -0.12 -14.78 1.05
N PHE A 46 -0.88 -13.97 1.78
CA PHE A 46 -0.71 -12.53 1.87
C PHE A 46 -0.44 -12.14 3.32
N ILE A 47 0.70 -11.50 3.55
CA ILE A 47 1.24 -11.18 4.86
C ILE A 47 0.61 -9.89 5.37
N LEU A 48 -0.02 -10.01 6.54
CA LEU A 48 -0.62 -8.92 7.31
C LEU A 48 0.32 -8.57 8.46
N ASP A 49 1.46 -7.94 8.13
CA ASP A 49 2.37 -7.41 9.16
C ASP A 49 1.89 -6.03 9.63
N GLN A 50 2.58 -5.42 10.60
CA GLN A 50 2.14 -4.21 11.32
C GLN A 50 1.98 -2.95 10.46
N HIS A 51 2.36 -2.98 9.18
CA HIS A 51 2.29 -1.84 8.26
C HIS A 51 1.75 -2.25 6.89
N LEU A 52 0.88 -1.40 6.31
CA LEU A 52 0.53 -1.46 4.90
C LEU A 52 1.73 -1.05 4.03
N PRO A 53 1.80 -1.52 2.79
CA PRO A 53 0.82 -2.39 2.10
C PRO A 53 0.92 -3.88 2.49
N VAL A 54 -0.18 -4.61 2.28
CA VAL A 54 -0.19 -6.08 2.36
C VAL A 54 0.75 -6.65 1.31
N MET A 55 1.59 -7.61 1.69
CA MET A 55 2.63 -8.16 0.82
C MET A 55 2.35 -9.64 0.51
N ASP A 56 2.60 -10.09 -0.72
CA ASP A 56 2.72 -11.53 -0.98
C ASP A 56 4.07 -12.08 -0.47
N LEU A 57 4.28 -13.39 -0.56
CA LEU A 57 5.52 -14.00 -0.04
C LEU A 57 6.79 -13.46 -0.74
N PRO A 58 6.86 -13.36 -2.08
CA PRO A 58 7.97 -12.72 -2.78
C PRO A 58 8.26 -11.28 -2.36
N THR A 59 7.24 -10.43 -2.33
CA THR A 59 7.37 -9.05 -1.86
C THR A 59 7.89 -9.01 -0.43
N TYR A 60 7.35 -9.85 0.45
CA TYR A 60 7.74 -9.89 1.85
C TYR A 60 9.18 -10.38 2.05
N TYR A 61 9.65 -11.29 1.20
CA TYR A 61 11.07 -11.67 1.15
C TYR A 61 11.95 -10.49 0.75
N LYS A 62 11.59 -9.77 -0.33
CA LYS A 62 12.34 -8.59 -0.80
C LYS A 62 12.43 -7.53 0.28
N ASN A 63 11.35 -7.26 1.01
CA ASN A 63 11.34 -6.30 2.12
C ASN A 63 12.45 -6.61 3.13
N TRP A 64 12.51 -7.84 3.63
CA TRP A 64 13.54 -8.24 4.59
C TRP A 64 14.95 -8.34 3.99
N ALA A 65 15.08 -8.83 2.76
CA ALA A 65 16.37 -9.12 2.14
C ALA A 65 17.07 -7.87 1.57
N TYR A 66 16.30 -6.87 1.12
CA TYR A 66 16.82 -5.73 0.36
C TYR A 66 16.49 -4.36 0.96
N TYR A 67 15.33 -4.20 1.60
CA TYR A 67 14.84 -2.88 2.05
C TYR A 67 15.07 -2.63 3.54
N GLU A 68 14.98 -3.67 4.37
CA GLU A 68 15.26 -3.60 5.79
C GLU A 68 16.77 -3.57 6.09
N HIS A 69 17.14 -2.85 7.15
CA HIS A 69 18.52 -2.72 7.60
C HIS A 69 18.64 -3.02 9.10
N PRO A 70 19.38 -4.08 9.49
CA PRO A 70 20.17 -4.98 8.64
C PRO A 70 19.30 -5.96 7.83
N SER A 71 19.78 -6.33 6.63
CA SER A 71 19.07 -7.29 5.78
C SER A 71 18.99 -8.67 6.41
N LYS A 72 17.86 -9.35 6.23
CA LYS A 72 17.59 -10.69 6.75
C LYS A 72 17.02 -11.59 5.65
N ASN A 73 17.66 -12.74 5.43
CA ASN A 73 17.18 -13.71 4.46
C ASN A 73 16.25 -14.70 5.14
N ILE A 74 15.01 -14.82 4.65
CA ILE A 74 14.08 -15.83 5.16
C ILE A 74 14.55 -17.23 4.75
N SER A 75 14.71 -18.10 5.75
CA SER A 75 15.09 -19.50 5.58
C SER A 75 13.87 -20.41 5.45
N THR A 76 12.95 -20.29 6.40
CA THR A 76 11.77 -21.15 6.56
C THR A 76 10.70 -20.42 7.34
N ALA A 77 9.45 -20.82 7.16
CA ALA A 77 8.33 -20.40 8.00
C ALA A 77 7.45 -21.60 8.34
N LYS A 78 7.22 -21.87 9.63
CA LYS A 78 6.17 -22.81 10.03
C LYS A 78 4.82 -22.12 9.91
N VAL A 79 3.88 -22.76 9.24
CA VAL A 79 2.55 -22.21 8.99
C VAL A 79 1.55 -22.86 9.92
N TYR A 80 0.91 -22.05 10.75
CA TYR A 80 -0.20 -22.43 11.60
C TYR A 80 -1.49 -21.91 11.00
N GLU A 81 -2.50 -22.77 10.87
CA GLU A 81 -3.86 -22.37 10.55
C GLU A 81 -4.63 -22.17 11.86
N VAL A 82 -5.22 -21.00 12.00
CA VAL A 82 -6.05 -20.59 13.13
C VAL A 82 -7.48 -20.47 12.64
N LYS A 83 -8.36 -21.31 13.20
CA LYS A 83 -9.80 -21.25 12.95
C LYS A 83 -10.51 -20.78 14.20
N ILE A 84 -11.39 -19.80 14.00
CA ILE A 84 -12.29 -19.28 15.02
C ILE A 84 -13.68 -19.76 14.63
N GLU A 85 -14.28 -20.61 15.48
CA GLU A 85 -15.63 -21.13 15.32
C GLU A 85 -16.38 -20.87 16.65
N ASP A 86 -17.37 -19.98 16.62
CA ASP A 86 -18.05 -19.43 17.80
C ASP A 86 -17.04 -18.82 18.81
N GLU A 87 -17.00 -19.33 20.05
CA GLU A 87 -16.05 -18.93 21.09
C GLU A 87 -14.79 -19.84 21.14
N ASN A 88 -14.66 -20.80 20.22
CA ASN A 88 -13.55 -21.75 20.21
C ASN A 88 -12.49 -21.36 19.18
N VAL A 89 -11.23 -21.34 19.63
CA VAL A 89 -10.06 -21.14 18.76
C VAL A 89 -9.33 -22.47 18.63
N SER A 90 -9.15 -22.94 17.39
CA SER A 90 -8.31 -24.10 17.09
C SER A 90 -7.09 -23.70 16.28
N VAL A 91 -5.94 -24.25 16.64
CA VAL A 91 -4.65 -23.98 16.00
C VAL A 91 -4.02 -25.29 15.57
N ARG A 92 -3.62 -25.41 14.31
CA ARG A 92 -2.89 -26.58 13.80
C ARG A 92 -1.76 -26.18 12.85
N VAL A 93 -0.69 -26.94 12.86
CA VAL A 93 0.38 -26.80 11.86
C VAL A 93 -0.12 -27.37 10.53
N VAL A 94 -0.09 -26.57 9.47
CA VAL A 94 -0.54 -26.99 8.12
C VAL A 94 0.62 -27.18 7.15
N GLY A 95 1.82 -26.72 7.49
CA GLY A 95 3.00 -26.94 6.67
C GLY A 95 4.20 -26.11 7.09
N THR A 96 5.25 -26.21 6.30
CA THR A 96 6.45 -25.40 6.39
C THR A 96 6.77 -24.85 5.01
N LEU A 97 6.90 -23.54 4.91
CA LEU A 97 7.44 -22.85 3.74
C LEU A 97 8.96 -22.78 3.86
N ASN A 98 9.66 -22.89 2.75
CA ASN A 98 11.10 -22.74 2.64
C ASN A 98 11.45 -21.48 1.82
N SER A 99 12.72 -21.08 1.82
CA SER A 99 13.19 -19.86 1.12
C SER A 99 12.78 -19.79 -0.35
N SER A 100 12.63 -20.91 -1.06
CA SER A 100 12.19 -20.90 -2.47
C SER A 100 10.70 -20.59 -2.62
N ASP A 101 9.86 -20.99 -1.67
CA ASP A 101 8.43 -20.63 -1.67
C ASP A 101 8.24 -19.11 -1.54
N PHE A 102 9.16 -18.44 -0.85
CA PHE A 102 9.22 -16.99 -0.68
C PHE A 102 9.81 -16.24 -1.87
N LYS A 103 10.15 -16.91 -2.98
CA LYS A 103 10.82 -16.28 -4.14
C LYS A 103 10.09 -16.49 -5.46
N ILE A 104 8.99 -17.24 -5.45
CA ILE A 104 8.25 -17.65 -6.65
C ILE A 104 6.94 -16.89 -6.71
N GLY A 105 6.56 -16.46 -7.93
CA GLY A 105 5.22 -15.89 -8.18
C GLY A 105 5.09 -14.42 -7.84
N ASP A 106 6.21 -13.69 -7.82
CA ASP A 106 6.22 -12.25 -7.60
C ASP A 106 5.41 -11.53 -8.68
N TYR A 107 4.56 -10.61 -8.26
CA TYR A 107 3.75 -9.84 -9.19
C TYR A 107 4.59 -8.77 -9.91
N ASP A 108 4.52 -8.73 -11.24
CA ASP A 108 5.21 -7.73 -12.04
C ASP A 108 4.33 -6.49 -12.23
N PHE A 109 4.70 -5.39 -11.56
CA PHE A 109 3.97 -4.13 -11.61
C PHE A 109 3.95 -3.55 -13.03
N SER A 110 2.75 -3.38 -13.59
CA SER A 110 2.61 -2.96 -14.97
C SER A 110 2.21 -1.49 -15.11
N LYS A 111 2.40 -0.94 -16.31
CA LYS A 111 1.85 0.38 -16.67
C LYS A 111 0.32 0.44 -16.50
N ARG A 112 -0.39 -0.68 -16.63
CA ARG A 112 -1.84 -0.72 -16.42
C ARG A 112 -2.19 -0.48 -14.96
N ASP A 113 -1.41 -1.03 -14.03
CA ASP A 113 -1.59 -0.83 -12.59
C ASP A 113 -1.35 0.62 -12.22
N LEU A 114 -0.27 1.22 -12.74
CA LEU A 114 0.02 2.64 -12.56
C LEU A 114 -1.14 3.54 -13.00
N LEU A 115 -1.70 3.29 -14.18
CA LEU A 115 -2.85 4.05 -14.69
C LEU A 115 -4.11 3.82 -13.86
N LYS A 116 -4.30 2.60 -13.34
CA LYS A 116 -5.44 2.29 -12.48
C LYS A 116 -5.32 3.02 -11.14
N ILE A 117 -4.15 2.97 -10.48
CA ILE A 117 -3.87 3.73 -9.25
C ILE A 117 -4.15 5.22 -9.47
N GLN A 118 -3.69 5.79 -10.59
CA GLN A 118 -3.96 7.20 -10.90
C GLN A 118 -5.46 7.48 -11.05
N SER A 119 -6.20 6.59 -11.73
CA SER A 119 -7.66 6.72 -11.89
C SER A 119 -8.39 6.68 -10.55
N ASP A 120 -8.07 5.70 -9.71
CA ASP A 120 -8.74 5.49 -8.42
C ASP A 120 -8.36 6.59 -7.41
N LEU A 121 -7.13 7.14 -7.48
CA LEU A 121 -6.76 8.35 -6.73
C LEU A 121 -7.57 9.57 -7.17
N PHE A 122 -7.80 9.74 -8.49
CA PHE A 122 -8.67 10.84 -8.94
C PHE A 122 -10.08 10.71 -8.36
N GLU A 123 -10.64 9.51 -8.34
CA GLU A 123 -11.96 9.23 -7.77
C GLU A 123 -11.96 9.53 -6.27
N ALA A 124 -10.96 9.06 -5.52
CA ALA A 124 -10.82 9.33 -4.09
C ALA A 124 -10.79 10.84 -3.76
N PHE A 125 -10.07 11.65 -4.55
CA PHE A 125 -10.06 13.11 -4.37
C PHE A 125 -11.42 13.75 -4.67
N GLU A 126 -12.13 13.32 -5.71
CA GLU A 126 -13.45 13.88 -6.05
C GLU A 126 -14.52 13.53 -5.01
N GLU A 127 -14.46 12.31 -4.47
CA GLU A 127 -15.39 11.84 -3.43
C GLU A 127 -15.19 12.59 -2.11
N ASN A 128 -13.93 12.82 -1.71
CA ASN A 128 -13.60 13.45 -0.44
C ASN A 128 -13.59 14.99 -0.50
N TYR A 129 -13.38 15.59 -1.67
CA TYR A 129 -13.30 17.04 -1.86
C TYR A 129 -14.24 17.51 -3.00
N PRO A 130 -15.56 17.65 -2.72
CA PRO A 130 -16.56 17.94 -3.74
C PRO A 130 -16.43 19.33 -4.39
N ASN A 131 -15.61 20.23 -3.85
CA ASN A 131 -15.24 21.52 -4.44
C ASN A 131 -14.24 21.40 -5.59
N LEU A 132 -13.53 20.27 -5.69
CA LEU A 132 -12.51 20.05 -6.70
C LEU A 132 -13.11 19.54 -8.01
N ARG A 133 -12.51 19.96 -9.12
CA ARG A 133 -12.81 19.44 -10.46
C ARG A 133 -11.52 19.10 -11.17
N ARG A 134 -11.43 17.92 -11.79
CA ARG A 134 -10.28 17.52 -12.62
C ARG A 134 -10.04 18.55 -13.71
N ASP A 135 -8.79 18.93 -13.91
CA ASP A 135 -8.43 19.93 -14.92
C ASP A 135 -7.08 19.61 -15.57
N SER A 136 -7.11 19.12 -16.81
CA SER A 136 -5.89 18.75 -17.52
C SER A 136 -5.02 19.93 -17.91
N THR A 137 -5.50 21.18 -17.78
CA THR A 137 -4.69 22.36 -18.11
C THR A 137 -3.57 22.62 -17.10
N ILE A 138 -3.69 22.04 -15.89
CA ILE A 138 -2.72 22.12 -14.80
C ILE A 138 -1.92 20.82 -14.62
N MET A 139 -1.94 19.91 -15.61
CA MET A 139 -1.38 18.57 -15.46
C MET A 139 0.15 18.51 -15.32
N ASP A 140 0.84 19.55 -15.75
CA ASP A 140 2.30 19.67 -15.85
C ASP A 140 2.80 20.94 -15.13
N MET A 141 2.05 21.42 -14.13
CA MET A 141 2.42 22.62 -13.37
C MET A 141 3.82 22.53 -12.75
N GLU A 142 4.27 21.33 -12.39
CA GLU A 142 5.60 21.09 -11.83
C GLU A 142 6.76 21.48 -12.78
N ASN A 143 6.47 21.60 -14.08
CA ASN A 143 7.44 21.94 -15.12
C ASN A 143 7.30 23.37 -15.64
N ARG A 144 6.47 24.22 -15.01
CA ARG A 144 6.15 25.56 -15.49
C ARG A 144 6.62 26.64 -14.51
N GLU A 145 7.13 27.73 -15.08
CA GLU A 145 7.48 28.93 -14.31
C GLU A 145 6.24 29.75 -13.90
N TYR A 146 5.17 29.67 -14.69
CA TYR A 146 3.93 30.42 -14.49
C TYR A 146 2.69 29.51 -14.57
N LEU A 147 1.65 29.87 -13.80
CA LEU A 147 0.34 29.23 -13.92
C LEU A 147 -0.25 29.43 -15.32
N PRO A 148 -1.07 28.48 -15.81
CA PRO A 148 -1.84 28.71 -17.03
C PRO A 148 -2.72 29.95 -16.92
N ALA A 149 -3.08 30.55 -18.05
CA ALA A 149 -4.01 31.68 -18.06
C ALA A 149 -5.38 31.27 -17.48
N GLY A 150 -5.93 32.10 -16.59
CA GLY A 150 -7.23 31.87 -15.95
C GLY A 150 -7.16 31.34 -14.52
N TYR A 151 -5.97 31.14 -13.96
CA TYR A 151 -5.77 30.70 -12.57
C TYR A 151 -5.22 31.83 -11.72
N ALA A 152 -5.76 31.95 -10.50
CA ALA A 152 -5.37 32.95 -9.51
C ALA A 152 -4.19 32.49 -8.64
N SER A 153 -4.15 31.20 -8.32
CA SER A 153 -3.13 30.57 -7.48
C SER A 153 -3.01 29.08 -7.81
N GLY A 154 -1.89 28.47 -7.46
CA GLY A 154 -1.70 27.04 -7.57
C GLY A 154 -0.46 26.57 -6.83
N VAL A 155 -0.45 25.28 -6.51
CA VAL A 155 0.58 24.59 -5.74
C VAL A 155 0.74 23.17 -6.26
N THR A 156 1.96 22.64 -6.18
CA THR A 156 2.29 21.26 -6.53
C THR A 156 2.81 20.56 -5.29
N TRP A 157 2.16 19.44 -4.94
CA TRP A 157 2.61 18.53 -3.90
C TRP A 157 3.20 17.28 -4.54
N ARG A 158 4.32 16.80 -4.01
CA ARG A 158 5.00 15.60 -4.50
C ARG A 158 5.23 14.63 -3.34
N THR A 159 4.48 13.54 -3.33
CA THR A 159 4.56 12.49 -2.31
C THR A 159 5.25 11.28 -2.88
N LYS A 160 6.33 10.84 -2.23
CA LYS A 160 7.11 9.67 -2.62
C LYS A 160 6.78 8.50 -1.70
N PHE A 161 6.49 7.35 -2.32
CA PHE A 161 6.17 6.10 -1.66
C PHE A 161 7.27 5.07 -1.96
N PRO A 162 8.23 4.88 -1.05
CA PRO A 162 9.39 4.02 -1.29
C PRO A 162 8.99 2.55 -1.50
N TYR A 163 9.50 1.93 -2.57
CA TYR A 163 9.30 0.51 -2.93
C TYR A 163 7.87 0.11 -3.27
N TYR A 164 6.94 1.06 -3.36
CA TYR A 164 5.52 0.75 -3.58
C TYR A 164 5.23 0.09 -4.92
N ALA A 165 6.10 0.24 -5.93
CA ALA A 165 5.95 -0.51 -7.17
C ALA A 165 6.18 -2.01 -6.95
N ASP A 166 7.16 -2.38 -6.12
CA ASP A 166 7.40 -3.79 -5.74
C ASP A 166 6.36 -4.33 -4.77
N TYR A 167 5.75 -3.46 -3.97
CA TYR A 167 4.78 -3.88 -2.96
C TYR A 167 3.37 -4.05 -3.51
N TYR A 168 3.12 -3.59 -4.73
CA TYR A 168 1.80 -3.62 -5.30
C TYR A 168 1.40 -5.06 -5.66
N ASN A 169 0.22 -5.45 -5.20
CA ASN A 169 -0.46 -6.64 -5.68
C ASN A 169 -1.93 -6.31 -6.01
N PRO A 170 -2.44 -6.67 -7.20
CA PRO A 170 -3.78 -6.29 -7.64
C PRO A 170 -4.91 -6.83 -6.77
N VAL A 171 -4.66 -7.88 -5.97
CA VAL A 171 -5.63 -8.42 -5.01
C VAL A 171 -6.03 -7.38 -3.95
N PHE A 172 -5.09 -6.51 -3.57
CA PHE A 172 -5.28 -5.47 -2.55
C PHE A 172 -5.32 -4.06 -3.14
N HIS A 173 -5.65 -3.93 -4.42
CA HIS A 173 -5.62 -2.65 -5.14
C HIS A 173 -6.38 -1.53 -4.39
N SER A 174 -7.60 -1.80 -3.94
CA SER A 174 -8.42 -0.79 -3.27
C SER A 174 -7.78 -0.31 -1.96
N GLN A 175 -7.34 -1.24 -1.11
CA GLN A 175 -6.66 -0.91 0.15
C GLN A 175 -5.33 -0.20 -0.07
N PHE A 176 -4.63 -0.55 -1.15
CA PHE A 176 -3.38 0.09 -1.55
C PHE A 176 -3.60 1.56 -1.91
N VAL A 177 -4.61 1.86 -2.73
CA VAL A 177 -4.96 3.23 -3.13
C VAL A 177 -5.51 4.03 -1.96
N GLU A 178 -6.38 3.44 -1.15
CA GLU A 178 -6.92 4.06 0.07
C GLU A 178 -5.79 4.47 1.02
N HIS A 179 -4.83 3.56 1.26
CA HIS A 179 -3.67 3.87 2.08
C HIS A 179 -2.81 5.00 1.50
N MET A 180 -2.56 4.99 0.18
CA MET A 180 -1.82 6.09 -0.48
C MET A 180 -2.55 7.43 -0.32
N PHE A 181 -3.86 7.45 -0.51
CA PHE A 181 -4.69 8.64 -0.34
C PHE A 181 -4.59 9.17 1.09
N ASP A 182 -4.80 8.30 2.09
CA ASP A 182 -4.71 8.66 3.51
C ASP A 182 -3.34 9.23 3.88
N GLN A 183 -2.25 8.63 3.40
CA GLN A 183 -0.90 9.14 3.61
C GLN A 183 -0.73 10.55 3.00
N ILE A 184 -1.27 10.81 1.81
CA ILE A 184 -1.19 12.13 1.16
C ILE A 184 -1.93 13.18 1.99
N ILE A 185 -3.17 12.90 2.43
CA ILE A 185 -3.99 13.87 3.14
C ILE A 185 -3.61 14.01 4.62
N SER A 186 -2.83 13.07 5.16
CA SER A 186 -2.30 13.16 6.52
C SER A 186 -1.36 14.35 6.73
N ASP A 187 -0.76 14.89 5.65
CA ASP A 187 -0.09 16.18 5.70
C ASP A 187 -1.14 17.31 5.74
N THR A 188 -1.18 18.02 6.86
CA THR A 188 -2.13 19.12 7.08
C THR A 188 -2.00 20.23 6.03
N SER A 189 -0.81 20.44 5.47
CA SER A 189 -0.56 21.45 4.44
C SER A 189 -1.24 21.08 3.11
N VAL A 190 -1.19 19.79 2.75
CA VAL A 190 -1.88 19.25 1.58
C VAL A 190 -3.39 19.38 1.77
N SER A 191 -3.90 18.97 2.93
CA SER A 191 -5.32 19.08 3.28
C SER A 191 -5.83 20.53 3.23
N ASP A 192 -5.06 21.48 3.76
CA ASP A 192 -5.41 22.91 3.73
C ASP A 192 -5.51 23.46 2.30
N ASP A 193 -4.61 23.05 1.41
CA ASP A 193 -4.60 23.50 0.02
C ASP A 193 -5.71 22.84 -0.81
N LEU A 194 -6.07 21.59 -0.51
CA LEU A 194 -7.23 20.90 -1.10
C LEU A 194 -8.54 21.64 -0.81
N ILE A 195 -8.71 22.16 0.40
CA ILE A 195 -9.90 22.93 0.81
C ILE A 195 -9.97 24.29 0.10
N LYS A 196 -8.82 24.94 -0.14
CA LYS A 196 -8.76 26.29 -0.76
C LYS A 196 -8.84 26.26 -2.29
N SER A 197 -8.54 25.12 -2.89
CA SER A 197 -8.47 24.95 -4.35
C SER A 197 -9.84 24.60 -4.94
N ASN A 198 -9.99 24.78 -6.25
CA ASN A 198 -11.20 24.35 -6.97
C ASN A 198 -10.90 23.53 -8.23
N ARG A 199 -9.61 23.36 -8.57
CA ARG A 199 -9.13 22.49 -9.63
C ARG A 199 -8.01 21.62 -9.12
N PHE A 200 -7.92 20.41 -9.65
CA PHE A 200 -6.85 19.49 -9.33
C PHE A 200 -6.45 18.62 -10.51
N TRP A 201 -5.23 18.11 -10.47
CA TRP A 201 -4.74 17.04 -11.32
C TRP A 201 -3.83 16.10 -10.53
N VAL A 202 -3.99 14.80 -10.73
CA VAL A 202 -3.13 13.77 -10.14
C VAL A 202 -2.34 13.10 -11.25
N LYS A 203 -1.05 12.95 -11.01
CA LYS A 203 -0.12 12.21 -11.85
C LYS A 203 0.61 11.21 -10.98
N VAL A 204 0.66 9.96 -11.42
CA VAL A 204 1.39 8.89 -10.74
C VAL A 204 2.49 8.37 -11.65
N GLU A 205 3.72 8.37 -11.14
CA GLU A 205 4.90 7.95 -11.89
C GLU A 205 5.71 6.95 -11.07
N THR A 206 6.53 6.16 -11.77
CA THR A 206 7.52 5.27 -11.18
C THR A 206 8.89 5.93 -11.23
N GLU A 207 9.59 5.99 -10.09
CA GLU A 207 11.01 6.31 -10.02
C GLU A 207 11.76 5.11 -9.47
N GLU A 208 12.41 4.35 -10.36
CA GLU A 208 12.93 3.02 -10.01
C GLU A 208 11.79 2.12 -9.48
N ASN A 209 11.83 1.74 -8.20
CA ASN A 209 10.80 0.92 -7.55
C ASN A 209 9.84 1.73 -6.69
N ASP A 210 9.99 3.05 -6.67
CA ASP A 210 9.17 3.95 -5.89
C ASP A 210 7.97 4.44 -6.71
N LEU A 211 6.83 4.61 -6.06
CA LEU A 211 5.72 5.36 -6.65
C LEU A 211 5.80 6.82 -6.20
N VAL A 212 5.59 7.73 -7.14
CA VAL A 212 5.55 9.17 -6.90
C VAL A 212 4.20 9.69 -7.32
N VAL A 213 3.48 10.29 -6.38
CA VAL A 213 2.22 11.00 -6.65
C VAL A 213 2.52 12.49 -6.70
N ILE A 214 2.22 13.10 -7.83
CA ILE A 214 2.27 14.55 -8.04
C ILE A 214 0.82 15.05 -8.07
N LEU A 215 0.48 15.88 -7.09
CA LEU A 215 -0.82 16.51 -6.94
C LEU A 215 -0.68 18.00 -7.27
N ASN A 216 -1.24 18.40 -8.41
CA ASN A 216 -1.34 19.80 -8.81
C ASN A 216 -2.69 20.34 -8.37
N LEU A 217 -2.70 21.45 -7.64
CA LEU A 217 -3.89 22.13 -7.15
C LEU A 217 -3.91 23.57 -7.65
N ALA A 218 -5.08 24.08 -7.99
CA ALA A 218 -5.21 25.47 -8.42
C ALA A 218 -6.59 26.06 -8.11
N THR A 219 -6.62 27.38 -8.05
CA THR A 219 -7.86 28.16 -7.94
C THR A 219 -8.07 28.92 -9.23
N ARG A 220 -9.11 28.53 -9.98
CA ARG A 220 -9.56 29.23 -11.17
C ARG A 220 -10.49 30.38 -10.78
N TYR A 221 -10.37 31.53 -11.46
CA TYR A 221 -11.26 32.68 -11.31
C TYR A 221 -12.73 32.33 -11.60
#